data_AF-A0A8X7UFS7-F1
#
_entry.id   AF-A0A8X7UFS7-F1
#
_cell.length_a   1.000
_cell.length_b   1.000
_cell.length_c   1.000
_cell.angle_alpha   90.00
_cell.angle_beta   90.00
_cell.angle_gamma   90.00
#
_symmetry.space_group_name_H-M   'P 1'
#
loop_
_entity.id
_entity.type
_entity.pdbx_description
1 polymer ?
#
loop_
_entity_poly.entity_id
_entity_poly.type
_entity_poly.pdbx_seq_one_letter_code
_entity_poly.pdbx_strand_id
1 'polypeptide(L)'
;MDAYLKLVQDLTRDFEFFELTKVPRGENVCADALAALGSKLHDQVKRTIPIHKIEKPSIDTKAEQTAIAAAISETMDIDEAELPSQDDQPTDWRKELIDYLAEGLLPTEKWDAR
;
A
#
# COMPACT_ATOMS: atom_id res chain seq x y z
N MET A 1 -8.15 6.05 -6.41
CA MET A 1 -8.39 5.91 -4.96
C MET A 1 -8.82 7.24 -4.33
N ASP A 2 -8.55 8.36 -4.99
CA ASP A 2 -8.77 9.72 -4.51
C ASP A 2 -10.22 10.05 -4.13
N ALA A 3 -11.22 9.39 -4.74
CA ALA A 3 -12.63 9.62 -4.41
C ALA A 3 -12.95 9.23 -2.95
N TYR A 4 -12.41 8.10 -2.47
CA TYR A 4 -12.61 7.67 -1.09
C TYR A 4 -11.80 8.51 -0.11
N LEU A 5 -10.58 8.90 -0.51
CA LEU A 5 -9.74 9.79 0.30
C LEU A 5 -10.43 11.14 0.55
N LYS A 6 -10.97 11.76 -0.51
CA LYS A 6 -11.73 13.02 -0.40
C LYS A 6 -12.94 12.87 0.52
N LEU A 7 -13.68 11.77 0.39
CA LEU A 7 -14.84 11.50 1.25
C LEU A 7 -14.44 11.40 2.73
N VAL A 8 -13.37 10.67 3.03
CA VAL A 8 -12.86 10.54 4.41
C VAL A 8 -12.39 11.90 4.92
N GLN A 9 -11.63 12.66 4.11
CA GLN A 9 -11.18 14.00 4.46
C GLN A 9 -12.34 14.96 4.75
N ASP A 10 -13.38 14.94 3.92
CA ASP A 10 -14.57 15.76 4.14
C ASP A 10 -15.28 15.37 5.44
N LEU A 11 -15.42 14.07 5.73
CA LEU A 11 -16.05 13.57 6.95
C LEU A 11 -15.23 13.88 8.21
N THR A 12 -13.89 13.87 8.09
CA THR A 12 -13.02 14.19 9.23
C THR A 12 -13.14 15.64 9.69
N ARG A 13 -13.62 16.56 8.84
CA ARG A 13 -13.85 17.97 9.22
C ARG A 13 -14.98 18.14 10.23
N ASP A 14 -15.86 17.14 10.33
CA ASP A 14 -16.96 17.15 11.30
C ASP A 14 -16.49 16.84 12.73
N PHE A 15 -15.25 16.36 12.88
CA PHE A 15 -14.64 16.05 14.17
C PHE A 15 -13.62 17.12 14.54
N GLU A 16 -13.73 17.67 15.76
CA GLU A 16 -12.77 18.66 16.28
C GLU A 16 -11.37 18.04 16.48
N PHE A 17 -11.33 16.78 16.93
CA PHE A 17 -10.12 15.98 17.07
C PHE A 17 -10.44 14.51 16.77
N PHE A 18 -9.54 13.84 16.05
CA PHE A 18 -9.60 12.40 15.83
C PHE A 18 -8.18 11.84 15.68
N GLU A 19 -8.04 10.54 15.92
CA GLU A 19 -6.80 9.80 15.72
C GLU A 19 -7.10 8.50 14.97
N LEU A 20 -6.21 8.11 14.06
CA LEU A 20 -6.26 6.82 13.39
C LEU A 20 -5.17 5.91 13.96
N THR A 21 -5.59 4.82 14.59
CA THR A 21 -4.66 3.84 15.18
C THR A 21 -4.67 2.56 14.36
N LYS A 22 -3.48 2.09 13.96
CA LYS A 22 -3.32 0.76 13.36
C LYS A 22 -3.32 -0.29 14.46
N VAL A 23 -4.22 -1.27 14.36
CA VAL A 23 -4.31 -2.40 15.29
C VAL A 23 -4.10 -3.72 14.57
N PRO A 24 -3.52 -4.75 15.23
CA PRO A 24 -3.48 -6.10 14.70
C PRO A 24 -4.88 -6.61 14.35
N ARG A 25 -4.97 -7.45 13.31
CA ARG A 25 -6.26 -8.01 12.89
C ARG A 25 -6.98 -8.78 14.01
N GLY A 26 -6.23 -9.46 14.87
CA GLY A 26 -6.77 -10.18 16.03
C GLY A 26 -7.43 -9.29 17.08
N GLU A 27 -7.25 -7.97 17.02
CA GLU A 27 -7.89 -7.00 17.90
C GLU A 27 -9.10 -6.32 17.23
N ASN A 28 -9.22 -6.39 15.89
CA ASN A 28 -10.32 -5.82 15.12
C ASN A 28 -11.49 -6.80 14.86
N VAL A 29 -11.60 -7.86 15.68
CA VAL A 29 -12.49 -9.01 15.43
C VAL A 29 -13.96 -8.61 15.25
N CYS A 30 -14.42 -7.63 16.03
CA CYS A 30 -15.81 -7.16 15.96
C CYS A 30 -16.14 -6.52 14.60
N ALA A 31 -15.28 -5.61 14.11
CA ALA A 31 -15.49 -4.96 12.82
C ALA A 31 -15.32 -5.97 11.66
N ASP A 32 -14.35 -6.88 11.76
CA ASP A 32 -14.17 -7.97 10.79
C ASP A 32 -15.40 -8.88 10.73
N ALA A 33 -16.03 -9.21 11.87
CA ALA A 33 -17.24 -10.03 11.90
C ALA A 33 -18.43 -9.32 11.22
N LEU A 34 -18.59 -8.01 11.45
CA LEU A 34 -19.61 -7.20 10.77
C LEU A 34 -19.36 -7.11 9.26
N ALA A 35 -18.10 -6.93 8.85
CA ALA A 35 -17.72 -6.91 7.44
C ALA A 35 -18.01 -8.26 6.78
N ALA A 36 -17.71 -9.37 7.46
CA ALA A 36 -18.03 -10.71 6.98
C ALA A 36 -19.54 -10.92 6.82
N LEU A 37 -20.34 -10.49 7.80
CA LEU A 37 -21.80 -10.56 7.74
C LEU A 37 -22.35 -9.72 6.56
N GLY A 38 -21.88 -8.49 6.41
CA GLY A 38 -22.28 -7.62 5.30
C GLY A 38 -21.88 -8.16 3.92
N SER A 39 -20.74 -8.86 3.84
CA SER A 39 -20.32 -9.54 2.60
C SER A 39 -21.24 -10.71 2.23
N LYS A 40 -21.79 -11.43 3.22
CA LYS A 40 -22.71 -12.57 2.99
C LYS A 40 -24.11 -12.12 2.60
N LEU A 41 -24.52 -10.91 2.99
CA LEU A 41 -25.82 -10.34 2.61
C LEU A 41 -25.89 -9.93 1.12
N HIS A 42 -24.77 -10.00 0.40
CA HIS A 42 -24.62 -9.37 -0.91
C HIS A 42 -25.27 -10.10 -2.10
N ASP A 43 -26.14 -11.08 -1.86
CA ASP A 43 -27.01 -11.62 -2.90
C ASP A 43 -28.07 -10.58 -3.37
N GLN A 44 -28.25 -9.47 -2.66
CA GLN A 44 -29.27 -8.46 -2.98
C GLN A 44 -28.81 -7.38 -3.97
N VAL A 45 -27.51 -7.21 -4.21
CA VAL A 45 -26.98 -6.18 -5.14
C VAL A 45 -26.08 -6.85 -6.17
N LYS A 46 -26.47 -6.82 -7.45
CA LYS A 46 -25.65 -7.35 -8.55
C LYS A 46 -24.33 -6.56 -8.63
N ARG A 47 -23.24 -7.14 -8.13
CA ARG A 47 -21.89 -6.62 -8.37
C ARG A 47 -21.54 -6.83 -9.84
N THR A 48 -21.64 -5.77 -10.62
CA THR A 48 -20.99 -5.75 -11.94
C THR A 48 -19.57 -5.26 -11.69
N ILE A 49 -18.59 -6.17 -11.77
CA ILE A 49 -17.17 -5.78 -11.77
C ILE A 49 -16.81 -5.48 -13.22
N PRO A 50 -16.60 -4.21 -13.62
CA PRO A 50 -16.22 -3.90 -14.99
C PRO A 50 -14.80 -4.39 -15.23
N ILE A 51 -14.67 -5.44 -16.04
CA ILE A 51 -13.37 -5.90 -16.52
C ILE A 51 -13.00 -5.04 -17.74
N HIS A 52 -12.07 -4.10 -17.56
CA HIS A 52 -11.48 -3.36 -18.67
C HIS A 52 -10.22 -4.07 -19.14
N LYS A 53 -10.20 -4.49 -20.41
CA LYS A 53 -9.00 -4.98 -21.08
C LYS A 53 -8.23 -3.78 -21.65
N ILE A 54 -7.03 -3.55 -21.16
CA ILE A 54 -6.09 -2.60 -21.75
C ILE A 54 -5.28 -3.31 -22.83
N GLU A 55 -5.25 -2.77 -24.05
CA GLU A 55 -4.49 -3.34 -25.17
C GLU A 55 -3.01 -2.96 -25.14
N LYS A 56 -2.67 -1.87 -24.43
CA LYS A 56 -1.32 -1.32 -24.33
C LYS A 56 -0.91 -1.22 -22.86
N PRO A 57 0.38 -1.45 -22.53
CA PRO A 57 0.88 -1.31 -21.17
C PRO A 57 0.68 0.14 -20.69
N SER A 58 0.22 0.31 -19.45
CA SER A 58 0.00 1.63 -18.84
C SER A 58 1.30 2.36 -18.49
N ILE A 59 2.46 1.74 -18.71
CA ILE A 59 3.79 2.24 -18.39
C ILE A 59 4.64 2.10 -19.66
N ASP A 60 5.38 3.16 -20.00
CA ASP A 60 6.18 3.25 -21.23
C ASP A 60 7.54 2.56 -21.04
N THR A 61 7.70 1.38 -21.63
CA THR A 61 8.82 0.45 -21.36
C THR A 61 10.18 0.89 -21.94
N LYS A 62 10.21 1.95 -22.76
CA LYS A 62 11.42 2.35 -23.50
C LYS A 62 12.51 2.99 -22.62
N ALA A 63 12.15 3.56 -21.47
CA ALA A 63 13.12 4.22 -20.59
C ALA A 63 13.77 3.26 -19.58
N GLU A 64 13.05 2.24 -19.11
CA GLU A 64 13.48 1.42 -17.97
C GLU A 64 14.35 0.21 -18.36
N GLN A 65 14.22 -0.33 -19.57
CA GLN A 65 14.96 -1.54 -19.98
C GLN A 65 16.49 -1.33 -20.05
N THR A 66 16.94 -0.12 -20.39
CA THR A 66 18.36 0.23 -20.45
C THR A 66 19.01 0.37 -19.07
N ALA A 67 18.23 0.76 -18.04
CA ALA A 67 18.74 0.94 -16.68
C ALA A 67 18.82 -0.39 -15.92
N ILE A 68 17.84 -1.27 -16.11
CA ILE A 68 17.77 -2.57 -15.42
C ILE A 68 18.89 -3.51 -15.91
N ALA A 69 19.19 -3.53 -17.22
CA ALA A 69 20.24 -4.40 -17.78
C ALA A 69 21.66 -4.04 -17.29
N ALA A 70 21.92 -2.76 -17.00
CA ALA A 70 23.20 -2.30 -16.45
C ALA A 70 23.40 -2.74 -14.99
N ALA A 71 22.33 -2.68 -14.17
CA ALA A 71 22.39 -3.05 -12.76
C ALA A 71 22.54 -4.57 -12.51
N ILE A 72 22.08 -5.42 -13.43
CA ILE A 72 22.15 -6.89 -13.26
C ILE A 72 23.56 -7.44 -13.52
N SER A 73 24.37 -6.79 -14.36
CA SER A 73 25.75 -7.28 -14.64
C SER A 73 26.76 -6.95 -13.53
N GLU A 74 26.44 -6.03 -12.63
CA GLU A 74 27.39 -5.51 -11.63
C GLU A 74 27.34 -6.27 -10.28
N THR A 75 26.40 -7.20 -10.08
CA THR A 75 26.07 -7.75 -8.75
C THR A 75 26.26 -9.26 -8.58
N MET A 76 26.80 -9.98 -9.58
CA MET A 76 27.11 -11.41 -9.44
C MET A 76 28.62 -11.65 -9.35
N ASP A 77 29.20 -11.40 -8.18
CA ASP A 77 30.41 -12.12 -7.76
C ASP A 77 30.49 -12.29 -6.24
N ILE A 78 30.72 -13.54 -5.84
CA ILE A 78 31.26 -14.06 -4.56
C ILE A 78 30.31 -14.35 -3.37
N ASP A 79 30.07 -15.66 -3.27
CA ASP A 79 29.88 -16.63 -2.16
C ASP A 79 30.01 -16.27 -0.66
N GLU A 80 29.33 -17.15 0.10
CA GLU A 80 29.59 -17.61 1.48
C GLU A 80 29.15 -16.75 2.70
N ALA A 81 28.57 -17.45 3.68
CA ALA A 81 27.76 -17.01 4.82
C ALA A 81 28.43 -16.09 5.86
N GLU A 82 27.65 -15.19 6.50
CA GLU A 82 27.57 -15.02 7.99
C GLU A 82 26.49 -14.02 8.44
N LEU A 83 26.06 -14.14 9.71
CA LEU A 83 24.88 -13.57 10.40
C LEU A 83 24.72 -12.02 10.34
N PRO A 84 23.49 -11.47 10.37
CA PRO A 84 23.29 -10.02 10.40
C PRO A 84 23.47 -9.42 11.81
N SER A 85 24.33 -8.40 11.87
CA SER A 85 24.70 -7.56 13.00
C SER A 85 23.66 -6.47 13.33
N GLN A 86 23.71 -6.01 14.59
CA GLN A 86 22.74 -5.20 15.34
C GLN A 86 22.59 -3.71 14.93
N ASP A 87 22.48 -3.37 13.64
CA ASP A 87 22.29 -1.97 13.18
C ASP A 87 20.89 -1.69 12.57
N ASP A 88 20.02 -2.69 12.52
CA ASP A 88 18.63 -2.56 12.06
C ASP A 88 17.72 -2.01 13.16
N GLN A 89 17.88 -0.74 13.53
CA GLN A 89 16.79 -0.05 14.21
C GLN A 89 15.75 0.35 13.14
N PRO A 90 14.50 -0.15 13.19
CA PRO A 90 13.52 0.11 12.16
C PRO A 90 13.15 1.59 12.17
N THR A 91 13.41 2.29 11.05
CA THR A 91 12.85 3.60 10.77
C THR A 91 11.34 3.55 11.03
N ASP A 92 10.84 4.47 11.85
CA ASP A 92 9.42 4.51 12.22
C ASP A 92 8.55 4.65 10.97
N TRP A 93 7.97 3.54 10.53
CA TRP A 93 7.13 3.39 9.33
C TRP A 93 5.96 4.38 9.29
N ARG A 94 5.61 5.01 10.42
CA ARG A 94 4.57 6.04 10.49
C ARG A 94 4.91 7.30 9.71
N LYS A 95 6.21 7.65 9.57
CA LYS A 95 6.61 8.87 8.84
C LYS A 95 6.12 8.82 7.40
N GLU A 96 6.32 7.70 6.71
CA GLU A 96 5.91 7.53 5.33
C GLU A 96 4.38 7.64 5.14
N LEU A 97 3.60 7.12 6.10
CA LEU A 97 2.14 7.24 6.07
C LEU A 97 1.67 8.67 6.34
N ILE A 98 2.30 9.36 7.29
CA ILE A 98 1.98 10.75 7.65
C ILE A 98 2.34 11.69 6.50
N ASP A 99 3.53 11.52 5.90
CA ASP A 99 4.01 12.33 4.78
C ASP A 99 3.14 12.09 3.53
N TYR A 100 2.66 10.86 3.31
CA TYR A 100 1.68 10.60 2.26
C TYR A 100 0.34 11.31 2.49
N LEU A 101 -0.18 11.28 3.73
CA LEU A 101 -1.45 11.90 4.07
C LEU A 101 -1.39 13.44 4.09
N ALA A 102 -0.25 14.00 4.48
CA ALA A 102 -0.04 15.45 4.60
C ALA A 102 0.42 16.09 3.28
N GLU A 103 1.36 15.46 2.57
CA GLU A 103 2.09 16.05 1.45
C GLU A 103 1.88 15.30 0.11
N GLY A 104 1.24 14.12 0.14
CA GLY A 104 0.98 13.31 -1.05
C GLY A 104 2.21 12.56 -1.57
N LEU A 105 3.27 12.44 -0.76
CA LEU A 105 4.51 11.77 -1.14
C LEU A 105 4.37 10.25 -1.01
N LEU A 106 4.65 9.52 -2.08
CA LEU A 106 4.61 8.06 -2.09
C LEU A 106 5.95 7.47 -1.64
N PRO A 107 5.95 6.33 -0.91
CA PRO A 107 7.17 5.62 -0.54
C PRO A 107 8.02 5.25 -1.76
N THR A 108 9.34 5.36 -1.60
CA THR A 108 10.35 5.14 -2.65
C THR A 108 10.43 3.68 -3.10
N GLU A 109 10.14 2.75 -2.19
CA GLU A 109 10.10 1.31 -2.40
C GLU A 109 8.67 0.86 -2.73
N LYS A 110 8.49 0.21 -3.89
CA LYS A 110 7.16 -0.20 -4.40
C LYS A 110 6.49 -1.30 -3.55
N TRP A 111 7.22 -1.91 -2.62
CA TRP A 111 6.74 -3.00 -1.77
C TRP A 111 6.21 -2.54 -0.39
N ASP A 112 6.53 -1.31 0.03
CA ASP A 112 6.06 -0.75 1.31
C ASP A 112 4.60 -0.23 1.23
N ALA A 113 4.03 -0.18 0.03
CA ALA A 113 2.66 0.25 -0.23
C ALA A 113 1.63 -0.91 -0.34
N ARG A 114 2.01 -2.17 -0.07
CA ARG A 114 1.12 -3.35 -0.20
C ARG A 114 0.51 -3.82 1.10
#